data_AF-A0A965X4X7-F1
#
_entry.id   AF-A0A965X4X7-F1
#
_cell.length_a   1.000
_cell.length_b   1.000
_cell.length_c   1.000
_cell.angle_alpha   90.00
_cell.angle_beta   90.00
_cell.angle_gamma   90.00
#
_symmetry.space_group_name_H-M   'P 1'
#
loop_
_entity.id
_entity.type
_entity.pdbx_description
1 polymer ?
#
loop_
_entity_poly.entity_id
_entity_poly.type
_entity_poly.pdbx_seq_one_letter_code
_entity_poly.pdbx_strand_id
1 'polypeptide(L)'
;MQPSKVYFTNFRASESENLLQKLRRLIEKAGMMDMPLEGKLTAVKMHFGEPGNLAFLRSNYAKVVVDALKDMGARPFLTDCNTLYTGMRRNALAHLDAADMNGFT
;
A
#
# COMPACT_ATOMS: atom_id res chain seq x y z
N MET A 1 -15.90 6.70 -25.75
CA MET A 1 -14.99 6.02 -24.77
C MET A 1 -15.71 4.79 -24.25
N GLN A 2 -15.04 3.65 -24.17
CA GLN A 2 -15.57 2.51 -23.41
C GLN A 2 -15.53 2.84 -21.91
N PRO A 3 -16.54 2.43 -21.13
CA PRO A 3 -16.55 2.66 -19.68
C PRO A 3 -15.37 1.92 -19.02
N SER A 4 -14.81 2.53 -17.98
CA SER A 4 -13.74 1.89 -17.21
C SER A 4 -14.27 0.72 -16.39
N LYS A 5 -13.51 -0.38 -16.33
CA LYS A 5 -13.83 -1.52 -15.46
C LYS A 5 -13.39 -1.21 -14.04
N VAL A 6 -14.33 -1.26 -13.09
CA VAL A 6 -14.10 -0.95 -11.67
C VAL A 6 -14.21 -2.22 -10.84
N TYR A 7 -13.24 -2.45 -9.97
CA TYR A 7 -13.24 -3.54 -8.99
C TYR A 7 -13.32 -2.95 -7.59
N PHE A 8 -14.18 -3.51 -6.73
CA PHE A 8 -14.32 -3.07 -5.35
C PHE A 8 -14.69 -4.22 -4.43
N THR A 9 -14.48 -4.03 -3.13
CA THR A 9 -14.93 -4.94 -2.08
C THR A 9 -15.32 -4.13 -0.85
N ASN A 10 -16.17 -4.69 0.01
CA ASN A 10 -16.59 -4.04 1.25
C ASN A 10 -15.70 -4.43 2.44
N PHE A 11 -15.89 -3.80 3.59
CA PHE A 11 -15.14 -4.09 4.83
C PHE A 11 -15.78 -5.17 5.74
N ARG A 12 -16.73 -5.97 5.25
CA ARG A 12 -17.29 -7.08 6.04
C ARG A 12 -16.40 -8.31 5.92
N ALA A 13 -15.90 -8.83 7.03
CA ALA A 13 -15.18 -10.11 7.08
C ALA A 13 -16.15 -11.28 7.30
N SER A 14 -15.73 -12.50 6.96
CA SER A 14 -16.42 -13.75 7.29
C SER A 14 -15.47 -14.68 8.04
N GLU A 15 -15.99 -15.82 8.51
CA GLU A 15 -15.17 -16.89 9.10
C GLU A 15 -14.13 -17.45 8.12
N SER A 16 -14.40 -17.35 6.81
CA SER A 16 -13.55 -17.86 5.73
C SER A 16 -12.65 -16.82 5.07
N GLU A 17 -12.94 -15.52 5.20
CA GLU A 17 -12.23 -14.46 4.48
C GLU A 17 -12.12 -13.17 5.31
N ASN A 18 -10.89 -12.80 5.65
CA ASN A 18 -10.57 -11.53 6.33
C ASN A 18 -10.26 -10.38 5.35
N LEU A 19 -10.10 -9.17 5.87
CA LEU A 19 -9.89 -7.96 5.03
C LEU A 19 -8.61 -8.00 4.19
N LEU A 20 -7.56 -8.64 4.70
CA LEU A 20 -6.28 -8.75 3.99
C LEU A 20 -6.38 -9.73 2.81
N GLN A 21 -7.06 -10.86 3.01
CA GLN A 21 -7.37 -11.83 1.95
C GLN A 21 -8.26 -11.19 0.88
N LYS A 22 -9.26 -10.39 1.28
CA LYS A 22 -10.10 -9.62 0.36
C LYS A 22 -9.30 -8.63 -0.48
N LEU A 23 -8.35 -7.91 0.14
CA LEU A 23 -7.47 -7.00 -0.59
C LEU A 23 -6.61 -7.77 -1.60
N ARG A 24 -6.00 -8.90 -1.20
CA ARG A 24 -5.19 -9.74 -2.09
C ARG A 24 -6.00 -10.18 -3.31
N ARG A 25 -7.20 -10.73 -3.09
CA ARG A 25 -8.10 -11.13 -4.17
C ARG A 25 -8.50 -9.95 -5.07
N LEU A 26 -8.72 -8.77 -4.50
CA LEU A 26 -9.08 -7.57 -5.25
C LEU A 26 -7.96 -7.13 -6.20
N ILE A 27 -6.72 -7.03 -5.72
CA ILE A 27 -5.58 -6.59 -6.55
C ILE A 27 -5.25 -7.61 -7.65
N GLU A 28 -5.38 -8.90 -7.37
CA GLU A 28 -5.21 -9.96 -8.37
C GLU A 28 -6.29 -9.86 -9.45
N LYS A 29 -7.56 -9.74 -9.06
CA LYS A 29 -8.66 -9.59 -10.02
C LYS A 29 -8.59 -8.29 -10.82
N ALA A 30 -7.97 -7.26 -10.28
CA ALA A 30 -7.72 -6.00 -10.97
C ALA A 30 -6.60 -6.08 -12.03
N GLY A 31 -5.90 -7.22 -12.13
CA GLY A 31 -4.82 -7.43 -13.12
C GLY A 31 -3.45 -6.95 -12.66
N MET A 32 -3.24 -6.74 -11.35
CA MET A 32 -1.93 -6.32 -10.83
C MET A 32 -0.85 -7.35 -11.15
N MET A 33 -1.19 -8.64 -11.14
CA MET A 33 -0.24 -9.74 -11.36
C MET A 33 0.24 -9.84 -12.81
N ASP A 34 -0.39 -9.13 -13.75
CA ASP A 34 -0.02 -9.15 -15.18
C ASP A 34 1.05 -8.09 -15.52
N MET A 35 1.48 -7.28 -14.53
CA MET A 35 2.48 -6.24 -14.76
C MET A 35 3.89 -6.85 -14.91
N PRO A 36 4.71 -6.40 -15.88
CA PRO A 36 6.05 -6.92 -16.10
C PRO A 36 7.05 -6.33 -15.08
N LEU A 37 7.07 -6.85 -13.85
CA LEU A 37 7.82 -6.27 -12.72
C LEU A 37 9.03 -7.08 -12.24
N GLU A 38 9.33 -8.22 -12.86
CA GLU A 38 10.46 -9.07 -12.47
C GLU A 38 11.79 -8.30 -12.44
N GLY A 39 12.49 -8.36 -11.31
CA GLY A 39 13.76 -7.66 -11.06
C GLY A 39 13.66 -6.13 -10.92
N LYS A 40 12.49 -5.53 -11.19
CA LYS A 40 12.31 -4.07 -11.19
C LYS A 40 12.21 -3.51 -9.77
N LEU A 41 12.82 -2.35 -9.57
CA LEU A 41 12.61 -1.55 -8.37
C LEU A 41 11.22 -0.89 -8.47
N THR A 42 10.30 -1.28 -7.59
CA THR A 42 8.87 -0.91 -7.71
C THR A 42 8.44 -0.08 -6.50
N ALA A 43 8.07 1.18 -6.75
CA ALA A 43 7.56 2.06 -5.71
C ALA A 43 6.09 1.74 -5.38
N VAL A 44 5.78 1.53 -4.11
CA VAL A 44 4.42 1.52 -3.59
C VAL A 44 4.17 2.86 -2.91
N LYS A 45 3.49 3.75 -3.64
CA LYS A 45 3.16 5.09 -3.16
C LYS A 45 2.00 5.02 -2.17
N MET A 46 2.20 5.46 -0.94
CA MET A 46 1.14 5.56 0.05
C MET A 46 1.41 6.64 1.08
N HIS A 47 0.38 7.00 1.83
CA HIS A 47 0.53 7.90 2.98
C HIS A 47 0.78 7.10 4.26
N PHE A 48 1.91 7.33 4.94
CA PHE A 48 2.27 6.66 6.20
C PHE A 48 1.48 7.12 7.44
N GLY A 49 0.60 8.12 7.30
CA GLY A 49 -0.04 8.80 8.42
C GLY A 49 0.80 9.96 8.97
N GLU A 50 0.17 10.79 9.79
CA GLU A 50 0.88 11.79 10.61
C GLU A 50 0.92 11.22 12.04
N PRO A 51 2.08 11.22 12.71
CA PRO A 51 2.18 10.72 14.07
C PRO A 51 1.14 11.36 15.00
N GLY A 52 0.48 10.53 15.80
CA GLY A 52 -0.60 10.93 16.70
C GLY A 52 -2.02 10.87 16.11
N ASN A 53 -2.19 10.57 14.82
CA ASN A 53 -3.51 10.29 14.24
C ASN A 53 -3.72 8.80 13.93
N LEU A 54 -4.96 8.38 13.64
CA LEU A 54 -5.30 7.00 13.24
C LEU A 54 -5.94 6.92 11.85
N ALA A 55 -5.98 8.04 11.12
CA ALA A 55 -6.63 8.20 9.83
C ALA A 55 -5.69 7.82 8.67
N PHE A 56 -5.06 6.65 8.76
CA PHE A 56 -4.16 6.12 7.74
C PHE A 56 -4.35 4.62 7.57
N LEU A 57 -3.90 4.09 6.42
CA LEU A 57 -3.95 2.65 6.18
C LEU A 57 -2.94 1.93 7.06
N ARG A 58 -3.40 0.95 7.84
CA ARG A 58 -2.52 0.12 8.66
C ARG A 58 -1.47 -0.59 7.79
N SER A 59 -0.26 -0.75 8.31
CA SER A 59 0.85 -1.37 7.59
C SER A 59 0.55 -2.80 7.09
N ASN A 60 -0.36 -3.53 7.74
CA ASN A 60 -0.83 -4.83 7.27
C ASN A 60 -1.39 -4.80 5.84
N TYR A 61 -2.08 -3.73 5.43
CA TYR A 61 -2.58 -3.60 4.06
C TYR A 61 -1.45 -3.39 3.06
N ALA A 62 -0.46 -2.55 3.41
CA ALA A 62 0.73 -2.34 2.59
C ALA A 62 1.51 -3.64 2.40
N LYS A 63 1.63 -4.45 3.46
CA LYS A 63 2.28 -5.76 3.42
C LYS A 63 1.64 -6.70 2.39
N VAL A 64 0.31 -6.73 2.28
CA VAL A 64 -0.38 -7.56 1.26
C VAL A 64 0.05 -7.19 -0.16
N VAL A 65 0.15 -5.89 -0.45
CA VAL A 65 0.57 -5.39 -1.77
C VAL A 65 2.05 -5.69 -2.00
N VAL A 66 2.90 -5.44 -1.00
CA VAL A 66 4.34 -5.71 -1.07
C VAL A 66 4.63 -7.19 -1.29
N ASP A 67 3.94 -8.08 -0.58
CA ASP A 67 4.11 -9.53 -0.74
C ASP A 67 3.64 -9.97 -2.14
N ALA A 68 2.53 -9.44 -2.66
CA ALA A 68 2.10 -9.73 -4.04
C ALA A 68 3.14 -9.28 -5.09
N LEU A 69 3.75 -8.11 -4.91
CA LEU A 69 4.83 -7.64 -5.79
C LEU A 69 6.08 -8.52 -5.70
N LYS A 70 6.42 -9.02 -4.51
CA LYS A 70 7.53 -9.96 -4.33
C LYS A 70 7.25 -11.30 -5.01
N ASP A 71 6.02 -11.80 -4.96
CA ASP A 71 5.61 -13.02 -5.67
C ASP A 71 5.80 -12.87 -7.20
N MET A 72 5.72 -11.65 -7.73
CA MET A 72 6.00 -11.31 -9.14
C MET A 72 7.49 -11.11 -9.44
N GLY A 73 8.39 -11.36 -8.48
CA GLY A 73 9.83 -11.16 -8.62
C GLY A 73 10.28 -9.69 -8.57
N ALA A 74 9.41 -8.77 -8.16
CA ALA A 74 9.76 -7.35 -8.06
C ALA A 74 10.60 -7.06 -6.79
N ARG A 75 11.22 -5.89 -6.77
CA ARG A 75 11.92 -5.32 -5.60
C ARG A 75 11.12 -4.11 -5.07
N PRO A 76 10.06 -4.34 -4.28
CA PRO A 76 9.20 -3.27 -3.82
C PRO A 76 9.82 -2.44 -2.70
N PHE A 77 9.49 -1.15 -2.67
CA PHE A 77 9.76 -0.27 -1.52
C PHE A 77 8.56 0.68 -1.30
N LEU A 78 8.31 1.04 -0.05
CA LEU A 78 7.26 2.01 0.29
C LEU A 78 7.78 3.44 0.15
N THR A 79 6.94 4.34 -0.34
CA THR A 79 7.29 5.76 -0.47
C THR A 79 6.06 6.64 -0.33
N ASP A 80 6.26 7.88 0.15
CA ASP A 80 5.20 8.89 0.30
C ASP A 80 5.63 10.20 -0.43
N CYS A 81 4.68 11.10 -0.68
CA CYS A 81 4.96 12.46 -1.14
C CYS A 81 5.38 13.35 0.02
N ASN A 82 6.36 14.22 -0.22
CA ASN A 82 6.56 15.37 0.66
C ASN A 82 5.37 16.33 0.57
N THR A 83 4.99 16.89 1.71
CA THR A 83 4.00 17.96 1.81
C THR A 83 4.69 19.30 1.98
N LEU A 84 4.11 20.36 1.41
CA LEU A 84 4.65 21.73 1.51
C LEU A 84 4.41 22.40 2.87
N TYR A 85 3.57 21.81 3.74
CA TYR A 85 3.28 22.34 5.07
C TYR A 85 4.16 21.73 6.17
N THR A 86 4.16 22.37 7.33
CA THR A 86 4.87 21.92 8.52
C THR A 86 4.35 20.58 9.01
N GLY A 87 5.26 19.65 9.29
CA GLY A 87 4.93 18.31 9.78
C GLY A 87 6.08 17.35 9.54
N MET A 88 5.91 16.09 9.91
CA MET A 88 6.94 15.07 9.69
C MET A 88 7.01 14.63 8.22
N ARG A 89 6.02 14.99 7.42
CA ARG A 89 6.01 14.71 5.97
C ARG A 89 6.69 15.77 5.09
N ARG A 90 7.52 16.64 5.65
CA ARG A 90 8.19 17.72 4.89
C ARG A 90 9.46 17.28 4.17
N ASN A 91 10.13 16.22 4.64
CA ASN A 91 11.40 15.74 4.06
C ASN A 91 11.58 14.23 4.27
N ALA A 92 12.48 13.63 3.49
CA ALA A 92 12.66 12.17 3.46
C ALA A 92 13.02 11.54 4.82
N LEU A 93 13.84 12.21 5.65
CA LEU A 93 14.25 11.65 6.95
C LEU A 93 13.06 11.63 7.92
N ALA A 94 12.36 12.75 8.04
CA ALA A 94 11.19 12.84 8.93
C ALA A 94 10.03 11.93 8.46
N HIS A 95 9.95 11.65 7.16
CA HIS A 95 9.04 10.64 6.60
C HIS A 95 9.34 9.23 7.09
N LEU A 96 10.62 8.85 7.16
CA LEU A 96 11.03 7.55 7.68
C LEU A 96 10.71 7.42 9.17
N ASP A 97 10.96 8.47 9.95
CA ASP A 97 10.60 8.51 11.38
C ASP A 97 9.08 8.36 11.56
N ALA A 98 8.28 9.05 10.75
CA ALA A 98 6.81 8.93 10.80
C ALA A 98 6.34 7.53 10.40
N ALA A 99 6.97 6.91 9.41
CA ALA A 99 6.69 5.54 9.00
C ALA A 99 6.99 4.56 10.13
N ASP A 100 8.13 4.71 10.81
CA ASP A 100 8.54 3.88 11.94
C ASP A 100 7.57 3.99 13.12
N MET A 101 7.23 5.22 13.53
CA MET A 101 6.26 5.47 14.60
C MET A 101 4.87 4.88 14.31
N ASN A 102 4.50 4.76 13.03
CA ASN A 102 3.22 4.19 12.59
C ASN A 102 3.30 2.70 12.20
N GLY A 103 4.43 2.04 12.46
CA GLY A 103 4.60 0.59 12.35
C GLY A 103 4.80 0.07 10.93
N PHE A 104 5.49 0.84 10.08
CA PHE A 104 5.83 0.45 8.70
C PHE A 104 7.23 -0.17 8.52
N THR A 105 8.03 -0.23 9.59
CA THR A 105 9.37 -0.84 9.65
C THR A 105 9.42 -2.08 10.53
#